data_AF-A0A640NPB0-F1
#
_entry.id   AF-A0A640NPB0-F1
#
_cell.length_a   1.000
_cell.length_b   1.000
_cell.length_c   1.000
_cell.angle_alpha   90.00
_cell.angle_beta   90.00
_cell.angle_gamma   90.00
#
_symmetry.space_group_name_H-M   'P 1'
#
loop_
_entity.id
_entity.type
_entity.pdbx_description
1 polymer ?
#
loop_
_entity_poly.entity_id
_entity_poly.type
_entity_poly.pdbx_seq_one_letter_code
_entity_poly.pdbx_strand_id
1 'polypeptide(L)'
;MANKKNVHIISVETPTWFPLVDESGTFPTYGEPTTIGTAVNVKPNVSTETTTDYGDSVAQDSTVSFGGAEIGMETNGYENQVLATITGAKILKGGVLRSGDDIAPDGAFAYKRLKSNGKYRYTIFYKGKFALTSDETSTREGSSVTYAHPEWTGSFVDVPGLGYMYSVDEDDENVDREMIRNWFVKVTDPREESATPVSGVTLDKTELVLTVGETATLTPTIVPENATNKNYSFKSNDTSIATVTPVQGKVTAVAAGTTTVVVTTEDGNHTAECSVTVNA
;
A
#
# COMPACT_ATOMS: atom_id res chain seq x y z
N MET A 1 -30.80 -33.57 -0.96
CA MET A 1 -29.71 -32.72 -0.45
C MET A 1 -29.37 -31.73 -1.55
N ALA A 2 -29.78 -30.47 -1.39
CA ALA A 2 -29.52 -29.44 -2.39
C ALA A 2 -28.01 -29.16 -2.43
N ASN A 3 -27.40 -29.40 -3.60
CA ASN A 3 -26.02 -29.05 -3.88
C ASN A 3 -25.95 -27.51 -3.80
N LYS A 4 -25.49 -26.97 -2.66
CA LYS A 4 -25.13 -25.55 -2.53
C LYS A 4 -24.03 -25.31 -3.55
N LYS A 5 -24.39 -24.83 -4.74
CA LYS A 5 -23.44 -24.13 -5.61
C LYS A 5 -22.85 -23.05 -4.72
N ASN A 6 -21.57 -23.18 -4.36
CA ASN A 6 -20.80 -22.07 -3.82
C ASN A 6 -20.77 -21.02 -4.93
N VAL A 7 -21.78 -20.16 -4.95
CA VAL A 7 -21.72 -18.90 -5.69
C VAL A 7 -20.62 -18.14 -4.97
N HIS A 8 -19.42 -18.11 -5.57
CA HIS A 8 -18.42 -17.14 -5.16
C HIS A 8 -19.02 -15.78 -5.47
N ILE A 9 -19.64 -15.16 -4.46
CA ILE A 9 -20.14 -13.80 -4.57
C ILE A 9 -18.88 -12.95 -4.73
N ILE A 10 -18.65 -12.45 -5.94
CA ILE A 10 -17.68 -11.39 -6.19
C ILE A 10 -18.27 -10.16 -5.48
N SER A 11 -17.75 -9.88 -4.29
CA SER A 11 -18.25 -8.81 -3.42
C SER A 11 -17.18 -7.73 -3.29
N VAL A 12 -17.65 -6.48 -3.24
CA VAL A 12 -16.83 -5.34 -2.84
C VAL A 12 -16.93 -5.22 -1.33
N GLU A 13 -15.78 -5.11 -0.68
CA GLU A 13 -15.68 -5.10 0.77
C GLU A 13 -14.98 -3.82 1.23
N THR A 14 -15.32 -3.42 2.46
CA THR A 14 -14.69 -2.32 3.21
C THR A 14 -14.53 -1.03 2.40
N PRO A 15 -15.64 -0.44 1.89
CA PRO A 15 -15.60 0.89 1.30
C PRO A 15 -15.22 1.91 2.39
N THR A 16 -14.03 2.49 2.27
CA THR A 16 -13.43 3.35 3.29
C THR A 16 -13.13 4.71 2.70
N TRP A 17 -13.59 5.75 3.38
CA TRP A 17 -13.35 7.14 3.07
C TRP A 17 -12.24 7.70 3.95
N PHE A 18 -11.34 8.47 3.37
CA PHE A 18 -10.27 9.17 4.05
C PHE A 18 -10.41 10.67 3.75
N PRO A 19 -10.84 11.50 4.72
CA PRO A 19 -10.99 12.93 4.48
C PRO A 19 -9.62 13.56 4.20
N LEU A 20 -9.52 14.40 3.16
CA LEU A 20 -8.31 15.13 2.83
C LEU A 20 -8.06 16.21 3.90
N VAL A 21 -6.84 16.26 4.43
CA VAL A 21 -6.43 17.21 5.49
C VAL A 21 -5.55 18.32 4.92
N ASP A 22 -4.54 17.95 4.12
CA ASP A 22 -3.66 18.90 3.45
C ASP A 22 -3.20 18.34 2.09
N GLU A 23 -3.08 19.23 1.11
CA GLU A 23 -2.64 18.93 -0.25
C GLU A 23 -1.41 19.73 -0.68
N SER A 24 -0.79 20.47 0.26
CA SER A 24 0.34 21.36 -0.03
C SER A 24 1.66 20.60 -0.29
N GLY A 25 1.74 19.33 0.10
CA GLY A 25 2.92 18.47 -0.03
C GLY A 25 3.03 17.73 -1.38
N THR A 26 4.10 16.96 -1.53
CA THR A 26 4.32 16.04 -2.69
C THR A 26 3.33 14.87 -2.72
N PHE A 27 2.79 14.52 -1.55
CA PHE A 27 1.70 13.57 -1.38
C PHE A 27 0.64 14.17 -0.46
N PRO A 28 -0.65 14.06 -0.79
CA PRO A 28 -1.70 14.59 0.07
C PRO A 28 -1.79 13.83 1.40
N THR A 29 -2.11 14.53 2.47
CA THR A 29 -2.32 13.94 3.80
C THR A 29 -3.81 13.76 4.06
N TYR A 30 -4.15 12.63 4.66
CA TYR A 30 -5.54 12.26 4.93
C TYR A 30 -5.76 11.98 6.41
N GLY A 31 -6.97 12.24 6.87
CA GLY A 31 -7.41 12.03 8.24
C GLY A 31 -7.82 10.59 8.51
N GLU A 32 -8.50 10.39 9.64
CA GLU A 32 -8.91 9.07 10.09
C GLU A 32 -9.90 8.40 9.11
N PRO A 33 -9.68 7.11 8.78
CA PRO A 33 -10.57 6.37 7.90
C PRO A 33 -11.97 6.22 8.48
N THR A 34 -12.98 6.37 7.62
CA THR A 34 -14.39 6.13 7.93
C THR A 34 -14.96 5.12 6.96
N THR A 35 -15.42 3.96 7.44
CA THR A 35 -16.08 2.96 6.60
C THR A 35 -17.50 3.41 6.25
N ILE A 36 -17.82 3.49 4.96
CA ILE A 36 -19.11 4.02 4.47
C ILE A 36 -20.27 3.07 4.79
N GLY A 37 -19.98 1.77 4.92
CA GLY A 37 -20.93 0.72 5.23
C GLY A 37 -20.51 -0.60 4.56
N THR A 38 -21.47 -1.48 4.30
CA THR A 38 -21.24 -2.66 3.44
C THR A 38 -21.65 -2.32 2.02
N ALA A 39 -20.69 -2.25 1.10
CA ALA A 39 -20.96 -2.05 -0.31
C ALA A 39 -21.65 -3.30 -0.89
N VAL A 40 -22.78 -3.08 -1.55
CA VAL A 40 -23.47 -4.09 -2.36
C VAL A 40 -22.86 -4.11 -3.76
N ASN A 41 -22.51 -2.93 -4.29
CA ASN A 41 -21.91 -2.78 -5.60
C ASN A 41 -21.08 -1.50 -5.68
N VAL A 42 -20.03 -1.50 -6.52
CA VAL A 42 -19.23 -0.32 -6.88
C VAL A 42 -19.00 -0.32 -8.39
N LYS A 43 -19.43 0.75 -9.06
CA LYS A 43 -19.38 0.96 -10.51
C LYS A 43 -18.51 2.20 -10.79
N PRO A 44 -17.19 2.02 -10.96
CA PRO A 44 -16.34 3.11 -11.43
C PRO A 44 -16.58 3.35 -12.93
N ASN A 45 -16.66 4.61 -13.32
CA ASN A 45 -16.76 5.09 -14.68
C ASN A 45 -15.71 6.18 -14.89
N VAL A 46 -14.90 6.09 -15.93
CA VAL A 46 -13.83 7.06 -16.20
C VAL A 46 -14.19 7.84 -17.46
N SER A 47 -14.15 9.16 -17.35
CA SER A 47 -14.33 10.09 -18.46
C SER A 47 -12.98 10.62 -18.94
N THR A 48 -12.83 10.74 -20.25
CA THR A 48 -11.66 11.34 -20.91
C THR A 48 -12.12 12.44 -21.84
N GLU A 49 -11.46 13.59 -21.81
CA GLU A 49 -11.72 14.70 -22.73
C GLU A 49 -10.68 14.69 -23.85
N THR A 50 -11.13 14.70 -25.10
CA THR A 50 -10.23 14.80 -26.26
C THR A 50 -10.22 16.23 -26.76
N THR A 51 -9.07 16.90 -26.65
CA THR A 51 -8.84 18.20 -27.27
C THR A 51 -8.09 17.98 -28.57
N THR A 52 -8.76 18.24 -29.69
CA THR A 52 -8.17 18.15 -31.03
C THR A 52 -7.70 19.53 -31.46
N ASP A 53 -6.41 19.65 -31.78
CA ASP A 53 -5.83 20.86 -32.37
C ASP A 53 -6.02 20.84 -33.89
N TYR A 54 -6.58 21.92 -34.45
CA TYR A 54 -6.91 22.02 -35.86
C TYR A 54 -6.04 23.07 -36.55
N GLY A 55 -5.30 22.66 -37.57
CA GLY A 55 -4.54 23.53 -38.48
C GLY A 55 -4.99 23.28 -39.92
N ASP A 56 -5.30 24.36 -40.66
CA ASP A 56 -5.83 24.32 -42.03
C ASP A 56 -7.09 23.46 -42.20
N SER A 57 -7.98 23.46 -41.21
CA SER A 57 -9.19 22.62 -41.18
C SER A 57 -8.92 21.11 -41.18
N VAL A 58 -7.68 20.69 -40.88
CA VAL A 58 -7.27 19.30 -40.68
C VAL A 58 -6.85 19.15 -39.21
N ALA A 59 -7.27 18.06 -38.58
CA ALA A 59 -6.78 17.72 -37.24
C ALA A 59 -5.27 17.46 -37.31
N GLN A 60 -4.48 18.28 -36.62
CA GLN A 60 -3.01 18.20 -36.63
C GLN A 60 -2.51 17.32 -35.48
N ASP A 61 -3.12 17.46 -34.32
CA ASP A 61 -2.78 16.70 -33.12
C ASP A 61 -4.02 16.51 -32.24
N SER A 62 -4.05 15.44 -31.47
CA SER A 62 -5.15 15.17 -30.54
C SER A 62 -4.57 14.77 -29.19
N THR A 63 -4.80 15.59 -28.17
CA THR A 63 -4.43 15.29 -26.80
C THR A 63 -5.66 14.75 -26.06
N VAL A 64 -5.55 13.52 -25.56
CA VAL A 64 -6.54 12.94 -24.65
C VAL A 64 -6.13 13.31 -23.23
N SER A 65 -7.01 14.03 -22.53
CA SER A 65 -6.86 14.47 -21.14
C SER A 65 -7.81 13.67 -20.25
N PHE A 66 -7.44 13.45 -19.00
CA PHE A 66 -8.36 12.86 -18.03
C PHE A 66 -9.49 13.86 -17.71
N GLY A 67 -10.74 13.46 -17.95
CA GLY A 67 -11.92 14.29 -17.74
C GLY A 67 -12.56 14.12 -16.35
N GLY A 68 -12.14 13.11 -15.59
CA GLY A 68 -12.68 12.77 -14.27
C GLY A 68 -13.02 11.29 -14.13
N ALA A 69 -13.15 10.82 -12.90
CA ALA A 69 -13.68 9.49 -12.60
C ALA A 69 -14.91 9.61 -11.71
N GLU A 70 -16.01 8.98 -12.10
CA GLU A 70 -17.22 8.88 -11.31
C GLU A 70 -17.34 7.47 -10.72
N ILE A 71 -17.76 7.35 -9.47
CA ILE A 71 -17.97 6.07 -8.81
C ILE A 71 -19.40 6.02 -8.27
N GLY A 72 -20.23 5.16 -8.85
CA GLY A 72 -21.50 4.79 -8.25
C GLY A 72 -21.31 3.67 -7.24
N MET A 73 -21.85 3.80 -6.03
CA MET A 73 -21.79 2.78 -5.00
C MET A 73 -23.16 2.58 -4.35
N GLU A 74 -23.58 1.33 -4.23
CA GLU A 74 -24.80 0.94 -3.51
C GLU A 74 -24.39 0.35 -2.15
N THR A 75 -25.06 0.74 -1.06
CA THR A 75 -24.74 0.26 0.30
C THR A 75 -25.93 -0.46 0.94
N ASN A 76 -25.69 -1.29 1.96
CA ASN A 76 -26.74 -1.91 2.76
C ASN A 76 -27.22 -1.01 3.93
N GLY A 77 -26.93 0.29 3.85
CA GLY A 77 -27.12 1.26 4.93
C GLY A 77 -25.80 1.92 5.36
N TYR A 78 -25.94 3.00 6.12
CA TYR A 78 -24.84 3.83 6.60
C TYR A 78 -25.17 4.39 7.99
N GLU A 79 -24.15 4.79 8.75
CA GLU A 79 -24.34 5.47 10.03
C GLU A 79 -24.45 7.00 9.86
N ASN A 80 -25.18 7.66 10.77
CA ASN A 80 -25.31 9.12 10.75
C ASN A 80 -23.96 9.86 10.82
N GLN A 81 -22.99 9.31 11.56
CA GLN A 81 -21.64 9.88 11.64
C GLN A 81 -20.91 9.78 10.30
N VAL A 82 -21.02 8.64 9.63
CA VAL A 82 -20.46 8.40 8.30
C VAL A 82 -21.03 9.41 7.31
N LEU A 83 -22.35 9.61 7.33
CA LEU A 83 -23.00 10.58 6.45
C LEU A 83 -22.48 12.00 6.69
N ALA A 84 -22.40 12.43 7.96
CA ALA A 84 -21.88 13.74 8.33
C ALA A 84 -20.43 13.95 7.84
N THR A 85 -19.57 12.96 8.03
CA THR A 85 -18.16 13.01 7.61
C THR A 85 -18.02 13.12 6.09
N ILE A 86 -18.83 12.38 5.34
CA ILE A 86 -18.71 12.31 3.87
C ILE A 86 -19.32 13.53 3.19
N THR A 87 -20.50 13.98 3.64
CA THR A 87 -21.21 15.09 2.98
C THR A 87 -20.94 16.46 3.62
N GLY A 88 -20.18 16.52 4.72
CA GLY A 88 -19.97 17.75 5.49
C GLY A 88 -21.18 18.18 6.32
N ALA A 89 -22.18 17.31 6.45
CA ALA A 89 -23.42 17.62 7.16
C ALA A 89 -23.20 17.67 8.68
N LYS A 90 -24.01 18.47 9.40
CA LYS A 90 -23.80 18.71 10.84
C LYS A 90 -24.58 17.72 11.68
N ILE A 91 -23.93 17.12 12.68
CA ILE A 91 -24.61 16.29 13.68
C ILE A 91 -25.26 17.21 14.73
N LEU A 92 -26.58 17.13 14.85
CA LEU A 92 -27.37 17.88 15.83
C LEU A 92 -28.32 16.93 16.57
N LYS A 93 -28.22 16.90 17.89
CA LYS A 93 -29.10 16.11 18.78
C LYS A 93 -29.22 14.63 18.36
N GLY A 94 -28.14 14.04 17.84
CA GLY A 94 -28.12 12.64 17.38
C GLY A 94 -28.64 12.38 15.96
N GLY A 95 -29.14 13.41 15.26
CA GLY A 95 -29.49 13.36 13.85
C GLY A 95 -28.47 14.09 12.97
N VAL A 96 -28.56 13.91 11.65
CA VAL A 96 -27.76 14.64 10.66
C VAL A 96 -28.63 15.73 10.04
N LEU A 97 -28.24 17.00 10.24
CA LEU A 97 -28.85 18.12 9.53
C LEU A 97 -28.12 18.30 8.20
N ARG A 98 -28.87 18.12 7.11
CA ARG A 98 -28.43 18.42 5.74
C ARG A 98 -28.88 19.83 5.34
N SER A 99 -27.95 20.65 4.88
CA SER A 99 -28.20 21.97 4.29
C SER A 99 -27.67 22.02 2.86
N GLY A 100 -28.24 22.90 2.03
CA GLY A 100 -27.66 23.23 0.73
C GLY A 100 -26.29 23.92 0.83
N ASP A 101 -25.94 24.41 2.01
CA ASP A 101 -24.63 25.01 2.32
C ASP A 101 -23.58 23.97 2.75
N ASP A 102 -23.95 22.69 2.84
CA ASP A 102 -23.00 21.64 3.24
C ASP A 102 -21.97 21.44 2.11
N ILE A 103 -20.70 21.63 2.44
CA ILE A 103 -19.59 21.42 1.52
C ILE A 103 -19.00 20.04 1.81
N ALA A 104 -19.22 19.10 0.90
CA ALA A 104 -18.56 17.80 0.98
C ALA A 104 -17.03 17.99 0.94
N PRO A 105 -16.29 17.50 1.95
CA PRO A 105 -14.85 17.56 1.95
C PRO A 105 -14.28 16.72 0.81
N ASP A 106 -13.15 17.15 0.27
CA ASP A 106 -12.35 16.28 -0.58
C ASP A 106 -11.79 15.11 0.24
N GLY A 107 -11.52 14.00 -0.41
CA GLY A 107 -10.95 12.83 0.25
C GLY A 107 -10.57 11.72 -0.72
N ALA A 108 -9.90 10.72 -0.16
CA ALA A 108 -9.58 9.48 -0.85
C ALA A 108 -10.61 8.40 -0.52
N PHE A 109 -10.83 7.51 -1.47
CA PHE A 109 -11.74 6.38 -1.34
C PHE A 109 -11.05 5.08 -1.68
N ALA A 110 -11.06 4.16 -0.72
CA ALA A 110 -10.48 2.84 -0.88
C ALA A 110 -11.55 1.76 -0.77
N TYR A 111 -11.39 0.68 -1.53
CA TYR A 111 -12.15 -0.55 -1.36
C TYR A 111 -11.29 -1.73 -1.78
N LYS A 112 -11.72 -2.94 -1.41
CA LYS A 112 -11.18 -4.17 -2.00
C LYS A 112 -12.29 -4.97 -2.67
N ARG A 113 -11.96 -5.72 -3.70
CA ARG A 113 -12.88 -6.62 -4.38
C ARG A 113 -12.30 -8.02 -4.47
N LEU A 114 -13.12 -9.03 -4.20
CA LEU A 114 -12.72 -10.42 -4.37
C LEU A 114 -12.65 -10.77 -5.86
N LYS A 115 -11.51 -11.29 -6.32
CA LYS A 115 -11.32 -11.76 -7.69
C LYS A 115 -11.82 -13.21 -7.83
N SER A 116 -11.99 -13.66 -9.07
CA SER A 116 -12.39 -15.04 -9.39
C SER A 116 -11.41 -16.11 -8.89
N ASN A 117 -10.14 -15.74 -8.66
CA ASN A 117 -9.10 -16.62 -8.11
C ASN A 117 -9.10 -16.68 -6.57
N GLY A 118 -10.06 -16.04 -5.90
CA GLY A 118 -10.18 -16.02 -4.43
C GLY A 118 -9.21 -15.04 -3.74
N LYS A 119 -8.47 -14.22 -4.49
CA LYS A 119 -7.59 -13.17 -3.98
C LYS A 119 -8.24 -11.80 -4.07
N TYR A 120 -7.77 -10.83 -3.31
CA TYR A 120 -8.33 -9.48 -3.35
C TYR A 120 -7.56 -8.56 -4.32
N ARG A 121 -8.30 -7.70 -5.02
CA ARG A 121 -7.76 -6.47 -5.62
C ARG A 121 -8.12 -5.31 -4.71
N TYR A 122 -7.13 -4.53 -4.32
CA TYR A 122 -7.29 -3.31 -3.57
C TYR A 122 -7.25 -2.13 -4.54
N THR A 123 -8.16 -1.18 -4.37
CA THR A 123 -8.25 0.02 -5.21
C THR A 123 -8.40 1.23 -4.31
N ILE A 124 -7.71 2.32 -4.66
CA ILE A 124 -7.83 3.61 -4.01
C ILE A 124 -7.94 4.71 -5.06
N PHE A 125 -8.80 5.69 -4.81
CA PHE A 125 -8.90 6.95 -5.53
C PHE A 125 -8.45 8.06 -4.61
N TYR A 126 -7.56 8.94 -5.06
CA TYR A 126 -6.85 9.84 -4.15
C TYR A 126 -7.60 11.13 -3.83
N LYS A 127 -8.31 11.72 -4.80
CA LYS A 127 -9.00 12.98 -4.56
C LYS A 127 -10.35 13.00 -5.24
N GLY A 128 -11.40 13.09 -4.45
CA GLY A 128 -12.75 13.29 -4.93
C GLY A 128 -13.70 13.72 -3.83
N LYS A 129 -14.98 13.77 -4.16
CA LYS A 129 -16.08 14.06 -3.24
C LYS A 129 -17.15 13.01 -3.39
N PHE A 130 -17.73 12.55 -2.29
CA PHE A 130 -18.92 11.70 -2.33
C PHE A 130 -20.17 12.48 -1.95
N ALA A 131 -21.25 12.18 -2.67
CA ALA A 131 -22.59 12.61 -2.34
C ALA A 131 -23.50 11.38 -2.24
N LEU A 132 -24.47 11.43 -1.33
CA LEU A 132 -25.58 10.48 -1.36
C LEU A 132 -26.59 10.99 -2.40
N THR A 133 -26.78 10.24 -3.47
CA THR A 133 -27.60 10.62 -4.62
C THR A 133 -29.01 10.04 -4.55
N SER A 134 -29.19 8.88 -3.92
CA SER A 134 -30.50 8.29 -3.66
C SER A 134 -30.54 7.65 -2.27
N ASP A 135 -31.66 7.84 -1.57
CA ASP A 135 -31.93 7.24 -0.27
C ASP A 135 -33.41 6.84 -0.22
N GLU A 136 -33.78 5.90 -1.10
CA GLU A 136 -35.14 5.39 -1.13
C GLU A 136 -35.45 4.65 0.17
N THR A 137 -36.61 4.96 0.75
CA THR A 137 -37.16 4.23 1.90
C THR A 137 -38.40 3.50 1.45
N SER A 138 -38.29 2.19 1.25
CA SER A 138 -39.45 1.35 0.94
C SER A 138 -40.20 0.97 2.23
N THR A 139 -41.52 1.13 2.23
CA THR A 139 -42.40 0.52 3.22
C THR A 139 -42.82 -0.87 2.74
N ARG A 140 -42.87 -1.86 3.64
CA ARG A 140 -43.28 -3.24 3.33
C ARG A 140 -44.64 -3.28 2.63
N GLU A 141 -44.69 -3.78 1.40
CA GLU A 141 -45.93 -4.16 0.72
C GLU A 141 -45.86 -5.65 0.35
N GLY A 142 -46.64 -6.49 1.04
CA GLY A 142 -46.76 -7.92 0.73
C GLY A 142 -45.52 -8.79 1.04
N SER A 143 -45.63 -10.08 0.72
CA SER A 143 -44.70 -11.17 1.10
C SER A 143 -43.29 -11.10 0.47
N SER A 144 -42.93 -9.99 -0.17
CA SER A 144 -41.61 -9.72 -0.75
C SER A 144 -40.95 -8.55 -0.02
N VAL A 145 -39.78 -8.79 0.57
CA VAL A 145 -38.96 -7.73 1.18
C VAL A 145 -38.09 -7.13 0.07
N THR A 146 -38.45 -5.95 -0.44
CA THR A 146 -37.58 -5.13 -1.29
C THR A 146 -36.65 -4.32 -0.39
N TYR A 147 -35.37 -4.64 -0.39
CA TYR A 147 -34.36 -3.85 0.31
C TYR A 147 -34.04 -2.63 -0.56
N ALA A 148 -34.27 -1.43 -0.01
CA ALA A 148 -33.75 -0.22 -0.63
C ALA A 148 -32.28 -0.07 -0.26
N HIS A 149 -31.45 0.27 -1.26
CA HIS A 149 -30.01 0.44 -1.10
C HIS A 149 -29.67 1.90 -1.32
N PRO A 150 -29.13 2.62 -0.32
CA PRO A 150 -28.67 3.98 -0.52
C PRO A 150 -27.56 4.03 -1.58
N GLU A 151 -27.71 4.95 -2.53
CA GLU A 151 -26.80 5.17 -3.64
C GLU A 151 -25.90 6.36 -3.35
N TRP A 152 -24.60 6.14 -3.49
CA TRP A 152 -23.55 7.13 -3.34
C TRP A 152 -22.87 7.35 -4.67
N THR A 153 -22.65 8.61 -5.04
CA THR A 153 -21.86 8.98 -6.22
C THR A 153 -20.62 9.73 -5.76
N GLY A 154 -19.45 9.23 -6.14
CA GLY A 154 -18.16 9.84 -5.91
C GLY A 154 -17.62 10.47 -7.19
N SER A 155 -17.22 11.73 -7.17
CA SER A 155 -16.56 12.40 -8.30
C SER A 155 -15.10 12.65 -7.96
N PHE A 156 -14.20 12.07 -8.74
CA PHE A 156 -12.76 12.06 -8.51
C PHE A 156 -12.02 12.79 -9.62
N VAL A 157 -10.97 13.49 -9.22
CA VAL A 157 -10.10 14.29 -10.07
C VAL A 157 -8.67 13.78 -9.99
N ASP A 158 -7.87 14.14 -10.99
CA ASP A 158 -6.45 13.80 -10.99
C ASP A 158 -5.70 14.60 -9.92
N VAL A 159 -4.77 13.93 -9.23
CA VAL A 159 -3.81 14.58 -8.32
C VAL A 159 -2.49 14.73 -9.09
N PRO A 160 -2.04 15.97 -9.36
CA PRO A 160 -0.83 16.19 -10.15
C PRO A 160 0.38 15.41 -9.61
N GLY A 161 0.99 14.60 -10.48
CA GLY A 161 2.16 13.79 -10.17
C GLY A 161 1.90 12.46 -9.45
N LEU A 162 0.70 12.24 -8.90
CA LEU A 162 0.30 10.99 -8.26
C LEU A 162 -0.67 10.19 -9.14
N GLY A 163 -1.59 10.86 -9.83
CA GLY A 163 -2.69 10.26 -10.56
C GLY A 163 -4.01 10.25 -9.75
N TYR A 164 -5.10 9.85 -10.40
CA TYR A 164 -6.43 9.78 -9.78
C TYR A 164 -6.71 8.47 -9.03
N MET A 165 -6.12 7.35 -9.46
CA MET A 165 -6.41 5.99 -8.95
C MET A 165 -5.14 5.12 -8.92
N TYR A 166 -5.05 4.29 -7.88
CA TYR A 166 -4.09 3.19 -7.81
C TYR A 166 -4.80 1.88 -7.46
N SER A 167 -4.34 0.78 -8.04
CA SER A 167 -4.88 -0.55 -7.74
C SER A 167 -3.78 -1.58 -7.67
N VAL A 168 -3.88 -2.49 -6.71
CA VAL A 168 -2.90 -3.55 -6.49
C VAL A 168 -3.60 -4.89 -6.24
N ASP A 169 -2.98 -5.94 -6.76
CA ASP A 169 -3.45 -7.31 -6.61
C ASP A 169 -2.66 -8.02 -5.50
N GLU A 170 -3.36 -8.67 -4.57
CA GLU A 170 -2.74 -9.35 -3.42
C GLU A 170 -1.78 -10.49 -3.80
N ASP A 171 -1.94 -11.05 -4.99
CA ASP A 171 -1.17 -12.13 -5.57
C ASP A 171 -0.08 -11.66 -6.53
N ASP A 172 0.17 -10.36 -6.65
CA ASP A 172 1.31 -9.84 -7.40
C ASP A 172 2.63 -10.15 -6.65
N GLU A 173 3.68 -10.53 -7.38
CA GLU A 173 4.97 -10.89 -6.78
C GLU A 173 5.67 -9.70 -6.12
N ASN A 174 5.42 -8.48 -6.62
CA ASN A 174 6.07 -7.25 -6.17
C ASN A 174 5.21 -6.47 -5.17
N VAL A 175 4.09 -7.03 -4.72
CA VAL A 175 3.21 -6.30 -3.81
C VAL A 175 3.83 -6.14 -2.43
N ASP A 176 3.85 -4.90 -1.94
CA ASP A 176 4.16 -4.63 -0.55
C ASP A 176 3.00 -5.11 0.34
N ARG A 177 3.29 -6.16 1.13
CA ARG A 177 2.32 -6.74 2.07
C ARG A 177 2.02 -5.81 3.24
N GLU A 178 2.92 -4.90 3.62
CA GLU A 178 2.65 -3.87 4.63
C GLU A 178 1.71 -2.80 4.10
N MET A 179 1.90 -2.38 2.85
CA MET A 179 0.95 -1.49 2.17
C MET A 179 -0.46 -2.10 2.16
N ILE A 180 -0.61 -3.36 1.76
CA ILE A 180 -1.91 -4.06 1.81
C ILE A 180 -2.49 -4.11 3.23
N ARG A 181 -1.68 -4.44 4.25
CA ARG A 181 -2.13 -4.48 5.64
C ARG A 181 -2.64 -3.12 6.13
N ASN A 182 -2.01 -2.04 5.67
CA ASN A 182 -2.31 -0.68 6.07
C ASN A 182 -3.32 0.03 5.14
N TRP A 183 -3.83 -0.64 4.10
CA TRP A 183 -4.65 -0.04 3.04
C TRP A 183 -5.90 0.69 3.53
N PHE A 184 -6.51 0.20 4.62
CA PHE A 184 -7.69 0.81 5.24
C PHE A 184 -7.38 1.57 6.54
N VAL A 185 -6.10 1.64 6.91
CA VAL A 185 -5.62 2.36 8.11
C VAL A 185 -5.12 3.74 7.71
N LYS A 186 -4.36 3.83 6.62
CA LYS A 186 -3.83 5.08 6.08
C LYS A 186 -3.74 5.01 4.56
N VAL A 187 -3.87 6.16 3.91
CA VAL A 187 -3.59 6.30 2.49
C VAL A 187 -2.08 6.27 2.28
N THR A 188 -1.60 5.31 1.49
CA THR A 188 -0.17 5.12 1.21
C THR A 188 0.20 5.70 -0.15
N ASP A 189 1.38 6.31 -0.25
CA ASP A 189 1.95 6.73 -1.53
C ASP A 189 2.62 5.53 -2.21
N PRO A 190 2.12 5.05 -3.36
CA PRO A 190 2.72 3.92 -4.07
C PRO A 190 4.04 4.28 -4.77
N ARG A 191 4.40 5.57 -4.83
CA ARG A 191 5.66 6.06 -5.40
C ARG A 191 6.79 6.07 -4.38
N GLU A 192 6.44 6.11 -3.10
CA GLU A 192 7.43 5.95 -2.04
C GLU A 192 7.93 4.52 -2.06
N GLU A 193 9.21 4.34 -2.36
CA GLU A 193 9.83 3.02 -2.36
C GLU A 193 9.80 2.49 -0.93
N SER A 194 8.93 1.51 -0.68
CA SER A 194 8.83 0.87 0.62
C SER A 194 10.14 0.13 0.88
N ALA A 195 10.98 0.71 1.74
CA ALA A 195 12.23 0.09 2.14
C ALA A 195 11.90 -1.18 2.94
N THR A 196 12.16 -2.35 2.35
CA THR A 196 12.09 -3.62 3.06
C THR A 196 13.29 -3.69 3.99
N PRO A 197 13.08 -3.62 5.32
CA PRO A 197 14.19 -3.57 6.25
C PRO A 197 14.90 -4.91 6.30
N VAL A 198 16.20 -4.88 6.52
CA VAL A 198 16.94 -6.08 6.93
C VAL A 198 16.37 -6.57 8.26
N SER A 199 16.10 -7.87 8.33
CA SER A 199 15.64 -8.56 9.55
C SER A 199 16.74 -9.39 10.21
N GLY A 200 17.81 -9.69 9.48
CA GLY A 200 18.94 -10.44 9.99
C GLY A 200 20.05 -10.66 8.96
N VAL A 201 21.20 -11.11 9.44
CA VAL A 201 22.35 -11.51 8.65
C VAL A 201 22.91 -12.82 9.19
N THR A 202 23.32 -13.72 8.30
CA THR A 202 24.00 -14.98 8.65
C THR A 202 25.29 -15.11 7.84
N LEU A 203 26.27 -15.87 8.33
CA LEU A 203 27.51 -16.17 7.60
C LEU A 203 27.49 -17.61 7.07
N ASP A 204 28.18 -17.86 5.95
CA ASP A 204 28.40 -19.21 5.41
C ASP A 204 29.19 -20.10 6.38
N LYS A 205 30.05 -19.50 7.21
CA LYS A 205 30.88 -20.16 8.21
C LYS A 205 30.86 -19.37 9.52
N THR A 206 30.77 -20.09 10.63
CA THR A 206 30.87 -19.53 11.99
C THR A 206 32.25 -19.77 12.61
N GLU A 207 33.05 -20.67 12.02
CA GLU A 207 34.40 -20.98 12.44
C GLU A 207 35.31 -21.15 11.22
N LEU A 208 36.52 -20.59 11.31
CA LEU A 208 37.58 -20.72 10.32
C LEU A 208 38.88 -21.12 11.03
N VAL A 209 39.55 -22.13 10.48
CA VAL A 209 40.90 -22.52 10.89
C VAL A 209 41.83 -22.27 9.71
N LEU A 210 42.83 -21.42 9.89
CA LEU A 210 43.78 -21.01 8.86
C LEU A 210 45.21 -21.18 9.37
N THR A 211 46.17 -21.38 8.48
CA THR A 211 47.59 -21.23 8.80
C THR A 211 48.07 -19.81 8.46
N VAL A 212 49.15 -19.34 9.09
CA VAL A 212 49.68 -17.99 8.83
C VAL A 212 49.95 -17.79 7.33
N GLY A 213 49.42 -16.69 6.76
CA GLY A 213 49.53 -16.37 5.34
C GLY A 213 48.39 -16.92 4.47
N GLU A 214 47.56 -17.83 4.97
CA GLU A 214 46.37 -18.28 4.26
C GLU A 214 45.25 -17.23 4.30
N THR A 215 44.35 -17.36 3.32
CA THR A 215 43.17 -16.50 3.21
C THR A 215 41.93 -17.33 3.01
N ALA A 216 40.82 -16.92 3.64
CA ALA A 216 39.50 -17.46 3.38
C ALA A 216 38.50 -16.34 3.17
N THR A 217 37.42 -16.62 2.46
CA THR A 217 36.34 -15.66 2.26
C THR A 217 35.13 -16.08 3.09
N LEU A 218 34.56 -15.11 3.79
CA LEU A 218 33.26 -15.18 4.44
C LEU A 218 32.21 -14.52 3.55
N THR A 219 31.07 -15.18 3.37
CA THR A 219 29.96 -14.69 2.57
C THR A 219 28.73 -14.49 3.46
N PRO A 220 28.31 -13.25 3.71
CA PRO A 220 27.10 -12.98 4.45
C PRO A 220 25.86 -13.18 3.58
N THR A 221 24.80 -13.70 4.20
CA THR A 221 23.46 -13.82 3.62
C THR A 221 22.52 -12.91 4.40
N ILE A 222 21.90 -11.96 3.72
CA ILE A 222 20.96 -11.00 4.31
C ILE A 222 19.54 -11.51 4.16
N VAL A 223 18.75 -11.38 5.23
CA VAL A 223 17.35 -11.79 5.27
C VAL A 223 16.48 -10.57 5.58
N PRO A 224 15.39 -10.32 4.82
CA PRO A 224 14.94 -11.08 3.66
C PRO A 224 15.79 -10.82 2.41
N GLU A 225 15.77 -11.74 1.44
CA GLU A 225 16.55 -11.60 0.20
C GLU A 225 16.18 -10.34 -0.59
N ASN A 226 14.95 -9.85 -0.47
CA ASN A 226 14.48 -8.65 -1.14
C ASN A 226 14.73 -7.35 -0.36
N ALA A 227 15.50 -7.38 0.74
CA ALA A 227 15.83 -6.20 1.54
C ALA A 227 16.34 -5.04 0.65
N THR A 228 15.87 -3.81 0.93
CA THR A 228 16.16 -2.64 0.10
C THR A 228 17.60 -2.16 0.25
N ASN A 229 18.16 -2.18 1.47
CA ASN A 229 19.57 -1.91 1.71
C ASN A 229 20.32 -3.18 2.15
N LYS A 230 21.10 -3.76 1.23
CA LYS A 230 21.91 -4.97 1.48
C LYS A 230 23.37 -4.66 1.78
N ASN A 231 23.71 -3.41 2.09
CA ASN A 231 25.07 -3.05 2.46
C ASN A 231 25.42 -3.63 3.83
N TYR A 232 26.65 -4.08 3.95
CA TYR A 232 27.23 -4.59 5.19
C TYR A 232 28.70 -4.22 5.26
N SER A 233 29.25 -4.30 6.46
CA SER A 233 30.68 -4.14 6.69
C SER A 233 31.23 -5.22 7.61
N PHE A 234 32.41 -5.73 7.27
CA PHE A 234 33.18 -6.66 8.08
C PHE A 234 34.22 -5.92 8.93
N LYS A 235 34.40 -6.39 10.16
CA LYS A 235 35.43 -5.92 11.09
C LYS A 235 36.06 -7.10 11.83
N SER A 236 37.38 -7.10 11.96
CA SER A 236 38.09 -8.02 12.85
C SER A 236 38.25 -7.38 14.23
N ASN A 237 38.02 -8.16 15.29
CA ASN A 237 38.25 -7.70 16.67
C ASN A 237 39.74 -7.54 16.99
N ASP A 238 40.60 -8.33 16.34
CA ASP A 238 42.06 -8.23 16.47
C ASP A 238 42.74 -8.39 15.10
N THR A 239 43.16 -7.25 14.54
CA THR A 239 43.85 -7.16 13.25
C THR A 239 45.29 -7.65 13.30
N SER A 240 45.88 -7.84 14.48
CA SER A 240 47.23 -8.40 14.62
C SER A 240 47.25 -9.92 14.40
N ILE A 241 46.11 -10.59 14.60
CA ILE A 241 45.91 -12.04 14.41
C ILE A 241 45.35 -12.32 13.01
N ALA A 242 44.25 -11.65 12.63
CA ALA A 242 43.69 -11.76 11.28
C ALA A 242 43.03 -10.46 10.84
N THR A 243 43.20 -10.12 9.57
CA THR A 243 42.57 -8.94 8.94
C THR A 243 41.42 -9.38 8.04
N VAL A 244 40.41 -8.53 7.87
CA VAL A 244 39.29 -8.79 6.95
C VAL A 244 39.06 -7.58 6.05
N THR A 245 38.76 -7.82 4.77
CA THR A 245 38.35 -6.75 3.86
C THR A 245 36.89 -6.34 4.14
N PRO A 246 36.59 -5.06 4.44
CA PRO A 246 35.28 -4.63 4.94
C PRO A 246 34.06 -4.98 4.06
N VAL A 247 34.24 -5.19 2.76
CA VAL A 247 33.12 -5.50 1.84
C VAL A 247 33.27 -6.87 1.18
N GLN A 248 34.50 -7.28 0.86
CA GLN A 248 34.73 -8.56 0.17
C GLN A 248 34.70 -9.77 1.12
N GLY A 249 34.72 -9.55 2.44
CA GLY A 249 34.71 -10.64 3.43
C GLY A 249 35.97 -11.52 3.39
N LYS A 250 37.04 -11.09 2.72
CA LYS A 250 38.30 -11.83 2.64
C LYS A 250 39.09 -11.68 3.93
N VAL A 251 39.18 -12.75 4.69
CA VAL A 251 39.99 -12.91 5.91
C VAL A 251 41.41 -13.33 5.51
N THR A 252 42.42 -12.67 6.07
CA THR A 252 43.84 -12.97 5.89
C THR A 252 44.48 -13.24 7.24
N ALA A 253 45.08 -14.42 7.41
CA ALA A 253 45.77 -14.83 8.63
C ALA A 253 47.14 -14.14 8.74
N VAL A 254 47.38 -13.41 9.84
CA VAL A 254 48.58 -12.60 10.06
C VAL A 254 49.52 -13.25 11.07
N ALA A 255 48.99 -13.72 12.21
CA ALA A 255 49.77 -14.32 13.29
C ALA A 255 48.96 -15.40 14.02
N ALA A 256 49.64 -16.37 14.61
CA ALA A 256 48.99 -17.44 15.38
C ALA A 256 48.20 -16.87 16.57
N GLY A 257 46.97 -17.36 16.75
CA GLY A 257 46.05 -16.86 17.77
C GLY A 257 44.59 -17.06 17.38
N THR A 258 43.67 -16.54 18.19
CA THR A 258 42.23 -16.59 17.94
C THR A 258 41.64 -15.19 17.92
N THR A 259 40.86 -14.86 16.90
CA THR A 259 40.15 -13.60 16.78
C THR A 259 38.73 -13.82 16.26
N THR A 260 37.87 -12.81 16.36
CA THR A 260 36.50 -12.88 15.86
C THR A 260 36.32 -11.84 14.76
N VAL A 261 35.73 -12.27 13.65
CA VAL A 261 35.32 -11.40 12.56
C VAL A 261 33.81 -11.20 12.66
N VAL A 262 33.39 -9.95 12.71
CA VAL A 262 31.99 -9.54 12.84
C VAL A 262 31.55 -8.88 11.53
N VAL A 263 30.42 -9.32 10.98
CA VAL A 263 29.69 -8.59 9.93
C VAL A 263 28.57 -7.79 10.57
N THR A 264 28.40 -6.55 10.15
CA THR A 264 27.30 -5.67 10.59
C THR A 264 26.58 -5.12 9.36
N THR A 265 25.26 -5.25 9.31
CA THR A 265 24.44 -4.63 8.25
C THR A 265 24.30 -3.14 8.52
N GLU A 266 24.33 -2.32 7.46
CA GLU A 266 24.11 -0.88 7.58
C GLU A 266 22.66 -0.59 8.02
N ASP A 267 21.71 -1.35 7.46
CA ASP A 267 20.31 -1.30 7.83
C ASP A 267 20.02 -2.20 9.03
N GLY A 268 19.38 -1.65 10.06
CA GLY A 268 19.00 -2.35 11.30
C GLY A 268 20.15 -2.74 12.25
N ASN A 269 21.43 -2.54 11.88
CA ASN A 269 22.60 -2.93 12.67
C ASN A 269 22.61 -4.42 13.10
N HIS A 270 22.12 -5.32 12.25
CA HIS A 270 22.16 -6.76 12.52
C HIS A 270 23.59 -7.29 12.40
N THR A 271 23.97 -8.19 13.31
CA THR A 271 25.33 -8.74 13.37
C THR A 271 25.37 -10.26 13.24
N ALA A 272 26.44 -10.76 12.64
CA ALA A 272 26.84 -12.16 12.68
C ALA A 272 28.35 -12.27 12.88
N GLU A 273 28.80 -13.34 13.52
CA GLU A 273 30.18 -13.50 13.95
C GLU A 273 30.79 -14.81 13.43
N CYS A 274 32.08 -14.78 13.11
CA CYS A 274 32.88 -15.95 12.80
C CYS A 274 34.14 -15.96 13.66
N SER A 275 34.38 -17.06 14.37
CA SER A 275 35.62 -17.31 15.09
C SER A 275 36.72 -17.72 14.12
N VAL A 276 37.88 -17.09 14.19
CA VAL A 276 39.04 -17.37 13.33
C VAL A 276 40.19 -17.83 14.21
N THR A 277 40.62 -19.07 14.02
CA THR A 277 41.80 -19.66 14.66
C THR A 277 42.94 -19.73 13.66
N VAL A 278 44.06 -19.09 13.97
CA VAL A 278 45.26 -19.10 13.15
C VAL A 278 46.31 -19.99 13.79
N ASN A 279 46.72 -21.03 13.06
CA ASN A 279 47.81 -21.92 13.42
C ASN A 279 49.14 -21.41 12.86
N ALA A 280 50.22 -21.72 13.57
CA ALA A 280 51.59 -21.39 13.16
C ALA A 280 52.06 -22.22 11.97
#